data_AF-A0A3B8NJX6-F1
#
_entry.id   AF-A0A3B8NJX6-F1
#
_cell.length_a   1.000
_cell.length_b   1.000
_cell.length_c   1.000
_cell.angle_alpha   90.00
_cell.angle_beta   90.00
_cell.angle_gamma   90.00
#
_symmetry.space_group_name_H-M   'P 1'
#
loop_
_entity.id
_entity.type
_entity.pdbx_description
1 polymer ?
#
loop_
_entity_poly.entity_id
_entity_poly.type
_entity_poly.pdbx_seq_one_letter_code
_entity_poly.pdbx_strand_id
1 'polypeptide(L)'
;EELLRKSGIDVIALNVDQLSNNEIDPQKISDVLKKVKFPFLARNATEPMINLLQRLHDQLIGLNEPLPIPSSFLIDPSGNLSVIYKGPLDVKQLIEDKEHSSGTLNERIIRSAQIKGTIIKHPKATQRSMAHEASIHARHGRNWLMAGNMEGSIYHYGMAHRLNPQSQRISSNLALSHFNIAAQLNSNTNQTAALFHYRAGLKYQPKNQTARNNLAWILATSAEETIRNPKEAIKIANQLNQDTGNKIPQVLDTLAASQAANGEFQMAVITIKKAISILSPKSDTTLLKSLQQRLSLYNSQKIYTEKGSKG
;
A
#
# COMPACT_ATOMS: atom_id res chain seq x y z
N GLU A 1 -34.75 1.59 -9.50
CA GLU A 1 -33.89 2.53 -8.76
C GLU A 1 -33.99 2.34 -7.25
N GLU A 2 -35.16 2.60 -6.66
CA GLU A 2 -35.36 2.61 -5.20
C GLU A 2 -34.86 1.33 -4.52
N LEU A 3 -35.13 0.16 -5.13
CA LEU A 3 -34.67 -1.13 -4.64
C LEU A 3 -33.14 -1.26 -4.58
N LEU A 4 -32.42 -0.78 -5.61
CA LEU A 4 -30.96 -0.83 -5.66
C LEU A 4 -30.34 0.12 -4.62
N ARG A 5 -30.87 1.35 -4.51
CA ARG A 5 -30.43 2.32 -3.49
C ARG A 5 -30.68 1.81 -2.08
N LYS A 6 -31.87 1.26 -1.79
CA LYS A 6 -32.19 0.61 -0.51
C LYS A 6 -31.29 -0.57 -0.20
N SER A 7 -30.81 -1.27 -1.23
CA SER A 7 -29.90 -2.41 -1.09
C SER A 7 -28.43 -2.00 -0.93
N GLY A 8 -28.11 -0.70 -0.96
CA GLY A 8 -26.76 -0.17 -0.85
C GLY A 8 -25.92 -0.30 -2.12
N ILE A 9 -26.56 -0.54 -3.27
CA ILE A 9 -25.88 -0.74 -4.56
C ILE A 9 -25.93 0.58 -5.34
N ASP A 10 -24.75 1.09 -5.67
CA ASP A 10 -24.59 2.18 -6.62
C ASP A 10 -24.21 1.64 -8.00
N VAL A 11 -24.66 2.32 -9.05
CA VAL A 11 -24.48 1.87 -10.44
C VAL A 11 -23.81 2.96 -11.26
N ILE A 12 -22.82 2.58 -12.05
CA ILE A 12 -22.18 3.47 -13.02
C ILE A 12 -22.36 2.85 -14.40
N ALA A 13 -23.08 3.54 -15.28
CA ALA A 13 -23.21 3.15 -16.68
C ALA A 13 -22.04 3.70 -17.48
N LEU A 14 -21.37 2.80 -18.21
CA LEU A 14 -20.25 3.14 -19.08
C LEU A 14 -20.65 2.96 -20.54
N ASN A 15 -20.70 4.06 -21.29
CA ASN A 15 -20.95 4.00 -22.73
C ASN A 15 -19.65 3.72 -23.48
N VAL A 16 -19.64 2.65 -24.28
CA VAL A 16 -18.50 2.24 -25.11
C VAL A 16 -18.62 2.62 -26.58
N ASP A 17 -19.74 3.19 -27.02
CA ASP A 17 -20.01 3.51 -28.43
C ASP A 17 -18.88 4.38 -29.00
N GLN A 18 -18.44 5.41 -28.28
CA GLN A 18 -17.38 6.33 -28.72
C GLN A 18 -16.02 5.68 -28.96
N LEU A 19 -15.82 4.44 -28.51
CA LEU A 19 -14.61 3.65 -28.76
C LEU A 19 -14.71 2.82 -30.05
N SER A 20 -15.88 2.81 -30.70
CA SER A 20 -16.03 2.21 -32.03
C SER A 20 -15.53 3.16 -33.11
N ASN A 21 -14.99 2.60 -34.20
CA ASN A 21 -14.51 3.37 -35.36
C ASN A 21 -15.64 4.02 -36.19
N ASN A 22 -16.88 3.96 -35.72
CA ASN A 22 -18.03 4.52 -36.41
C ASN A 22 -18.23 5.98 -35.97
N GLU A 23 -18.54 6.88 -36.91
CA GLU A 23 -18.97 8.23 -36.57
C GLU A 23 -20.27 8.17 -35.76
N ILE A 24 -20.17 8.48 -34.46
CA ILE A 24 -21.32 8.49 -33.56
C ILE A 24 -21.65 9.93 -33.19
N ASP A 25 -22.89 10.31 -33.47
CA ASP A 25 -23.46 11.58 -33.07
C ASP A 25 -23.56 11.67 -31.53
N PRO A 26 -22.80 12.58 -30.89
CA PRO A 26 -22.83 12.75 -29.44
C PRO A 26 -24.20 13.18 -28.89
N GLN A 27 -25.06 13.81 -29.70
CA GLN A 27 -26.39 14.23 -29.29
C GLN A 27 -27.32 13.02 -29.09
N LYS A 28 -27.24 12.01 -29.96
CA LYS A 28 -28.04 10.77 -29.83
C LYS A 28 -27.79 10.03 -28.52
N ILE A 29 -26.55 10.01 -28.03
CA ILE A 29 -26.19 9.36 -26.75
C ILE A 29 -26.85 10.08 -25.56
N SER A 30 -26.74 11.41 -25.51
CA SER A 30 -27.35 12.22 -24.46
C SER A 30 -28.86 12.07 -24.45
N ASP A 31 -29.47 11.98 -25.64
CA ASP A 31 -30.90 11.85 -25.81
C ASP A 31 -31.45 10.49 -25.35
N VAL A 32 -30.72 9.39 -25.54
CA VAL A 32 -31.12 8.08 -25.02
C VAL A 32 -31.16 8.08 -23.50
N LEU A 33 -30.10 8.57 -22.84
CA LEU A 33 -30.04 8.62 -21.37
C LEU A 33 -31.11 9.55 -20.78
N LYS A 34 -31.37 10.70 -21.44
CA LYS A 34 -32.45 11.63 -21.06
C LYS A 34 -33.84 11.02 -21.26
N LYS A 35 -34.08 10.32 -22.38
CA LYS A 35 -35.36 9.65 -22.67
C LYS A 35 -35.67 8.53 -21.68
N VAL A 36 -34.68 7.72 -21.34
CA VAL A 36 -34.82 6.60 -20.40
C VAL A 36 -34.85 7.07 -18.95
N LYS A 37 -34.56 8.36 -18.68
CA LYS A 37 -34.42 8.93 -17.34
C LYS A 37 -33.53 8.04 -16.47
N PHE A 38 -32.38 7.65 -17.02
CA PHE A 38 -31.50 6.70 -16.34
C PHE A 38 -31.07 7.29 -14.98
N PRO A 39 -31.39 6.62 -13.86
CA PRO A 39 -31.37 7.26 -12.55
C PRO A 39 -29.99 7.27 -11.88
N PHE A 40 -28.97 6.74 -12.56
CA PHE A 40 -27.62 6.60 -12.02
C PHE A 40 -26.59 7.36 -12.86
N LEU A 41 -25.35 7.40 -12.36
CA LEU A 41 -24.24 8.06 -13.03
C LEU A 41 -23.96 7.37 -14.37
N ALA A 42 -23.93 8.14 -15.45
CA ALA A 42 -23.53 7.68 -16.77
C ALA A 42 -22.31 8.48 -17.27
N ARG A 43 -21.32 7.77 -17.83
CA ARG A 43 -20.09 8.34 -18.37
C ARG A 43 -19.67 7.59 -19.64
N ASN A 44 -18.90 8.24 -20.48
CA ASN A 44 -18.25 7.56 -21.60
C ASN A 44 -17.04 6.79 -21.08
N ALA A 45 -16.86 5.58 -21.60
CA ALA A 45 -15.70 4.78 -21.32
C ALA A 45 -14.48 5.33 -22.06
N THR A 46 -13.31 5.16 -21.46
CA THR A 46 -12.03 5.43 -22.10
C THR A 46 -11.39 4.11 -22.51
N GLU A 47 -10.58 4.13 -23.57
CA GLU A 47 -9.84 2.95 -24.03
C GLU A 47 -8.98 2.31 -22.90
N PRO A 48 -8.23 3.08 -22.07
CA PRO A 48 -7.49 2.50 -20.95
C PRO A 48 -8.37 1.75 -19.93
N MET A 49 -9.60 2.23 -19.70
CA MET A 49 -10.54 1.59 -18.78
C MET A 49 -11.08 0.28 -19.36
N ILE A 50 -11.47 0.25 -20.63
CA ILE A 50 -11.92 -0.99 -21.28
C ILE A 50 -10.79 -2.02 -21.35
N ASN A 51 -9.58 -1.57 -21.67
CA ASN A 51 -8.40 -2.43 -21.63
C ASN A 51 -8.12 -2.99 -20.22
N LEU A 52 -8.40 -2.22 -19.16
CA LEU A 52 -8.31 -2.72 -17.78
C LEU A 52 -9.36 -3.79 -17.49
N LEU A 53 -10.63 -3.56 -17.85
CA LEU A 53 -11.71 -4.52 -17.65
C LEU A 53 -11.46 -5.82 -18.44
N GLN A 54 -10.98 -5.71 -19.68
CA GLN A 54 -10.60 -6.87 -20.50
C GLN A 54 -9.46 -7.65 -19.86
N ARG A 55 -8.39 -6.97 -19.38
CA ARG A 55 -7.30 -7.66 -18.68
C ARG A 55 -7.76 -8.38 -17.41
N LEU A 56 -8.68 -7.78 -16.65
CA LEU A 56 -9.24 -8.43 -15.46
C LEU A 56 -10.02 -9.69 -15.83
N HIS A 57 -10.79 -9.63 -16.92
CA HIS A 57 -11.49 -10.79 -17.46
C HIS A 57 -10.51 -11.90 -17.90
N ASP A 58 -9.51 -11.57 -18.71
CA ASP A 58 -8.57 -12.53 -19.29
C ASP A 58 -7.65 -13.17 -18.24
N GLN A 59 -7.41 -12.48 -17.12
CA GLN A 59 -6.69 -13.05 -15.98
C GLN A 59 -7.49 -14.13 -15.24
N LEU A 60 -8.81 -14.08 -15.30
CA LEU A 60 -9.71 -14.95 -14.54
C LEU A 60 -10.32 -16.05 -15.40
N ILE A 61 -10.49 -15.81 -16.70
CA ILE A 61 -11.16 -16.70 -17.65
C ILE A 61 -10.20 -16.99 -18.80
N GLY A 62 -9.85 -18.26 -19.00
CA GLY A 62 -9.06 -18.68 -20.16
C GLY A 62 -9.80 -18.47 -21.47
N LEU A 63 -9.06 -18.47 -22.59
CA LEU A 63 -9.50 -18.22 -23.99
C LEU A 63 -9.41 -16.76 -24.46
N ASN A 64 -9.25 -15.78 -23.56
CA ASN A 64 -9.05 -14.35 -23.89
C ASN A 64 -10.08 -13.80 -24.89
N GLU A 65 -11.34 -14.22 -24.77
CA GLU A 65 -12.41 -13.72 -25.62
C GLU A 65 -12.74 -12.25 -25.28
N PRO A 66 -13.08 -11.42 -26.27
CA PRO A 66 -13.55 -10.06 -26.03
C PRO A 66 -14.76 -10.05 -25.09
N LEU A 67 -14.82 -9.07 -24.19
CA LEU A 67 -15.99 -8.86 -23.34
C LEU A 67 -17.25 -8.66 -24.18
N PRO A 68 -18.32 -9.45 -23.97
CA PRO A 68 -19.57 -9.26 -24.70
C PRO A 68 -20.23 -7.95 -24.26
N ILE A 69 -20.98 -7.32 -25.16
CA ILE A 69 -21.77 -6.13 -24.85
C ILE A 69 -23.25 -6.55 -24.72
N PRO A 70 -23.94 -6.25 -23.60
CA PRO A 70 -23.42 -5.58 -22.41
C PRO A 70 -22.63 -6.52 -21.49
N SER A 71 -21.70 -5.96 -20.70
CA SER A 71 -21.05 -6.64 -19.57
C SER A 71 -21.14 -5.75 -18.33
N SER A 72 -21.13 -6.35 -17.14
CA SER A 72 -21.16 -5.63 -15.86
C SER A 72 -20.20 -6.24 -14.86
N PHE A 73 -19.63 -5.40 -14.00
CA PHE A 73 -18.65 -5.79 -12.98
C PHE A 73 -19.18 -5.39 -11.61
N LEU A 74 -19.41 -6.36 -10.73
CA LEU A 74 -19.77 -6.10 -9.34
C LEU A 74 -18.50 -5.95 -8.51
N ILE A 75 -18.31 -4.79 -7.92
CA ILE A 75 -17.16 -4.46 -7.05
C ILE A 75 -17.68 -4.28 -5.63
N ASP A 76 -17.03 -4.92 -4.67
CA ASP A 76 -17.39 -4.79 -3.25
C ASP A 76 -16.88 -3.47 -2.64
N PRO A 77 -17.34 -3.06 -1.44
CA PRO A 77 -16.90 -1.82 -0.80
C PRO A 77 -15.40 -1.77 -0.47
N SER A 78 -14.70 -2.92 -0.49
CA SER A 78 -13.25 -2.99 -0.31
C SER A 78 -12.47 -2.87 -1.63
N GLY A 79 -13.19 -2.68 -2.75
CA GLY A 79 -12.61 -2.54 -4.09
C GLY A 79 -12.30 -3.87 -4.79
N ASN A 80 -12.75 -5.01 -4.26
CA ASN A 80 -12.50 -6.30 -4.91
C ASN A 80 -13.58 -6.59 -5.96
N LEU A 81 -13.16 -7.10 -7.12
CA LEU A 81 -14.07 -7.64 -8.12
C LEU A 81 -14.72 -8.93 -7.60
N SER A 82 -16.04 -8.92 -7.47
CA SER A 82 -16.85 -10.02 -6.92
C SER A 82 -17.44 -10.90 -8.02
N VAL A 83 -18.09 -10.30 -9.02
CA VAL A 83 -18.78 -11.01 -10.11
C VAL A 83 -18.59 -10.27 -11.44
N ILE A 84 -18.41 -11.03 -12.53
CA ILE A 84 -18.45 -10.52 -13.90
C ILE A 84 -19.70 -11.08 -14.57
N TYR A 85 -20.61 -10.20 -15.00
CA TYR A 85 -21.79 -10.56 -15.76
C TYR A 85 -21.53 -10.37 -17.25
N LYS A 86 -21.72 -11.44 -18.03
CA LYS A 86 -21.50 -11.48 -19.48
C LYS A 86 -22.84 -11.46 -20.21
N GLY A 87 -23.47 -10.29 -20.28
CA GLY A 87 -24.79 -10.10 -20.89
C GLY A 87 -25.71 -9.23 -20.04
N PRO A 88 -27.01 -9.15 -20.41
CA PRO A 88 -28.02 -8.45 -19.63
C PRO A 88 -28.08 -8.97 -18.19
N LEU A 89 -28.21 -8.05 -17.23
CA LEU A 89 -28.24 -8.35 -15.80
C LEU A 89 -29.59 -7.97 -15.19
N ASP A 90 -30.22 -8.92 -14.51
CA ASP A 90 -31.44 -8.66 -13.75
C ASP A 90 -31.14 -8.05 -12.37
N VAL A 91 -32.01 -7.15 -11.91
CA VAL A 91 -31.85 -6.45 -10.63
C VAL A 91 -31.92 -7.42 -9.45
N LYS A 92 -32.76 -8.46 -9.52
CA LYS A 92 -32.88 -9.44 -8.45
C LYS A 92 -31.59 -10.25 -8.33
N GLN A 93 -31.03 -10.70 -9.46
CA GLN A 93 -29.75 -11.39 -9.50
C GLN A 93 -28.64 -10.53 -8.88
N LEU A 94 -28.54 -9.26 -9.28
CA LEU A 94 -27.54 -8.35 -8.71
C LEU A 94 -27.66 -8.20 -7.18
N ILE A 95 -28.89 -8.19 -6.64
CA ILE A 95 -29.11 -8.10 -5.19
C ILE A 95 -28.74 -9.40 -4.48
N GLU A 96 -29.01 -10.56 -5.09
CA GLU A 96 -28.59 -11.88 -4.57
C GLU A 96 -27.06 -12.01 -4.54
N ASP A 97 -26.40 -11.53 -5.59
CA ASP A 97 -24.94 -11.62 -5.78
C ASP A 97 -24.16 -10.55 -5.01
N LYS A 98 -24.82 -9.55 -4.40
CA LYS A 98 -24.15 -8.42 -3.74
C LYS A 98 -23.15 -8.85 -2.65
N GLU A 99 -23.43 -9.96 -1.98
CA GLU A 99 -22.59 -10.51 -0.91
C GLU A 99 -21.71 -11.67 -1.40
N HIS A 100 -21.54 -11.87 -2.72
CA HIS A 100 -20.83 -13.00 -3.28
C HIS A 100 -19.35 -13.07 -2.84
N SER A 101 -18.72 -11.91 -2.61
CA SER A 101 -17.36 -11.80 -2.05
C SER A 101 -17.29 -11.85 -0.51
N SER A 102 -18.42 -11.94 0.19
CA SER A 102 -18.48 -11.99 1.65
C SER A 102 -18.20 -13.39 2.22
N GLY A 103 -18.11 -13.51 3.54
CA GLY A 103 -17.92 -14.79 4.23
C GLY A 103 -16.49 -15.35 4.17
N THR A 104 -16.35 -16.61 4.55
CA THR A 104 -15.08 -17.34 4.61
C THR A 104 -14.57 -17.70 3.20
N LEU A 105 -13.26 -18.00 3.08
CA LEU A 105 -12.67 -18.45 1.82
C LEU A 105 -13.42 -19.66 1.23
N ASN A 106 -13.81 -20.60 2.08
CA ASN A 106 -14.52 -21.81 1.68
C ASN A 106 -15.92 -21.52 1.13
N GLU A 107 -16.68 -20.63 1.78
CA GLU A 107 -18.02 -20.23 1.30
C GLU A 107 -17.92 -19.53 -0.07
N ARG A 108 -16.92 -18.67 -0.25
CA ARG A 108 -16.67 -18.02 -1.55
C ARG A 108 -16.27 -19.01 -2.63
N ILE A 109 -15.39 -19.97 -2.32
CA ILE A 109 -15.00 -21.03 -3.28
C ILE A 109 -16.23 -21.83 -3.71
N ILE A 110 -17.11 -22.22 -2.78
CA ILE A 110 -18.34 -22.97 -3.12
C ILE A 110 -19.25 -22.12 -4.02
N ARG A 111 -19.47 -20.85 -3.68
CA ARG A 111 -20.32 -19.96 -4.48
C ARG A 111 -19.77 -19.70 -5.88
N SER A 112 -18.45 -19.62 -6.03
CA SER A 112 -17.80 -19.38 -7.32
C SER A 112 -17.52 -20.66 -8.13
N ALA A 113 -17.82 -21.84 -7.60
CA ALA A 113 -17.55 -23.09 -8.29
C ALA A 113 -18.48 -23.28 -9.49
N GLN A 114 -17.92 -23.47 -10.69
CA GLN A 114 -18.70 -23.73 -11.90
C GLN A 114 -19.38 -25.11 -11.90
N ILE A 115 -18.84 -26.06 -11.12
CA ILE A 115 -19.37 -27.41 -10.99
C ILE A 115 -19.84 -27.60 -9.56
N LYS A 116 -21.05 -28.15 -9.39
CA LYS A 116 -21.59 -28.48 -8.06
C LYS A 116 -20.65 -29.45 -7.34
N GLY A 117 -20.35 -29.15 -6.08
CA GLY A 117 -19.46 -29.96 -5.26
C GLY A 117 -19.55 -29.61 -3.79
N THR A 118 -18.78 -30.32 -2.97
CA THR A 118 -18.64 -30.04 -1.54
C THR A 118 -17.17 -29.94 -1.14
N ILE A 119 -16.89 -29.19 -0.09
CA ILE A 119 -15.54 -29.09 0.46
C ILE A 119 -15.28 -30.29 1.37
N ILE A 120 -14.10 -30.89 1.23
CA ILE A 120 -13.62 -31.92 2.17
C ILE A 120 -13.39 -31.25 3.53
N LYS A 121 -14.28 -31.54 4.50
CA LYS A 121 -14.23 -31.02 5.86
C LYS A 121 -13.18 -31.77 6.69
N HIS A 122 -11.90 -31.47 6.45
CA HIS A 122 -10.80 -32.04 7.20
C HIS A 122 -9.72 -30.98 7.50
N PRO A 123 -9.21 -30.86 8.74
CA PRO A 123 -8.27 -29.79 9.10
C PRO A 123 -7.04 -29.71 8.20
N LYS A 124 -6.44 -30.86 7.83
CA LYS A 124 -5.30 -30.89 6.89
C LYS A 124 -5.67 -30.40 5.49
N ALA A 125 -6.88 -30.72 5.00
CA ALA A 125 -7.34 -30.28 3.68
C ALA A 125 -7.55 -28.75 3.67
N THR A 126 -8.22 -28.22 4.70
CA THR A 126 -8.41 -26.78 4.89
C THR A 126 -7.07 -26.06 5.00
N GLN A 127 -6.14 -26.55 5.82
CA GLN A 127 -4.80 -25.96 5.94
C GLN A 127 -4.04 -25.94 4.61
N ARG A 128 -4.09 -27.05 3.85
CA ARG A 128 -3.43 -27.13 2.54
C ARG A 128 -4.06 -26.17 1.52
N SER A 129 -5.38 -26.05 1.50
CA SER A 129 -6.08 -25.09 0.65
C SER A 129 -5.69 -23.65 1.00
N MET A 130 -5.70 -23.26 2.28
CA MET A 130 -5.29 -21.92 2.71
C MET A 130 -3.81 -21.64 2.40
N ALA A 131 -2.92 -22.63 2.59
CA ALA A 131 -1.51 -22.50 2.25
C ALA A 131 -1.28 -22.35 0.74
N HIS A 132 -2.05 -23.06 -0.07
CA HIS A 132 -2.01 -22.93 -1.53
C HIS A 132 -2.46 -21.52 -1.95
N GLU A 133 -3.59 -21.04 -1.43
CA GLU A 133 -4.11 -19.70 -1.70
C GLU A 133 -3.11 -18.61 -1.25
N ALA A 134 -2.53 -18.75 -0.06
CA ALA A 134 -1.46 -17.89 0.41
C ALA A 134 -0.26 -17.87 -0.53
N SER A 135 0.08 -19.00 -1.15
CA SER A 135 1.19 -19.09 -2.10
C SER A 135 0.91 -18.34 -3.40
N ILE A 136 -0.34 -18.34 -3.88
CA ILE A 136 -0.76 -17.58 -5.06
C ILE A 136 -0.59 -16.08 -4.77
N HIS A 137 -1.18 -15.60 -3.67
CA HIS A 137 -1.03 -14.21 -3.24
C HIS A 137 0.45 -13.83 -3.03
N ALA A 138 1.26 -14.70 -2.41
CA ALA A 138 2.69 -14.41 -2.23
C ALA A 138 3.45 -14.29 -3.57
N ARG A 139 3.08 -15.06 -4.60
CA ARG A 139 3.66 -14.90 -5.95
C ARG A 139 3.26 -13.56 -6.57
N HIS A 140 1.98 -13.17 -6.49
CA HIS A 140 1.55 -11.86 -6.97
C HIS A 140 2.27 -10.72 -6.22
N GLY A 141 2.34 -10.79 -4.89
CA GLY A 141 3.06 -9.81 -4.08
C GLY A 141 4.52 -9.68 -4.51
N ARG A 142 5.20 -10.80 -4.79
CA ARG A 142 6.56 -10.79 -5.34
C ARG A 142 6.64 -10.12 -6.71
N ASN A 143 5.72 -10.43 -7.61
CA ASN A 143 5.72 -9.84 -8.96
C ASN A 143 5.50 -8.33 -8.90
N TRP A 144 4.58 -7.86 -8.06
CA TRP A 144 4.36 -6.43 -7.84
C TRP A 144 5.55 -5.73 -7.20
N LEU A 145 6.20 -6.37 -6.23
CA LEU A 145 7.43 -5.87 -5.62
C LEU A 145 8.54 -5.70 -6.67
N MET A 146 8.72 -6.69 -7.55
CA MET A 146 9.70 -6.62 -8.64
C MET A 146 9.34 -5.54 -9.68
N ALA A 147 8.06 -5.28 -9.90
CA ALA A 147 7.57 -4.20 -10.75
C ALA A 147 7.67 -2.80 -10.09
N GLY A 148 8.13 -2.72 -8.84
CA GLY A 148 8.20 -1.46 -8.08
C GLY A 148 6.85 -0.95 -7.57
N ASN A 149 5.76 -1.70 -7.76
CA ASN A 149 4.46 -1.34 -7.23
C ASN A 149 4.31 -1.85 -5.79
N MET A 150 4.66 -0.98 -4.85
CA MET A 150 4.66 -1.34 -3.43
C MET A 150 3.25 -1.51 -2.86
N GLU A 151 2.26 -0.77 -3.33
CA GLU A 151 0.87 -0.89 -2.87
C GLU A 151 0.28 -2.26 -3.23
N GLY A 152 0.43 -2.68 -4.48
CA GLY A 152 0.03 -4.02 -4.93
C GLY A 152 0.79 -5.11 -4.19
N SER A 153 2.09 -4.90 -3.93
CA SER A 153 2.89 -5.82 -3.13
C SER A 153 2.35 -5.97 -1.69
N ILE A 154 2.07 -4.85 -1.01
CA ILE A 154 1.51 -4.83 0.34
C ILE A 154 0.15 -5.51 0.38
N TYR A 155 -0.73 -5.22 -0.59
CA TYR A 155 -2.05 -5.84 -0.68
C TYR A 155 -1.93 -7.37 -0.76
N HIS A 156 -1.16 -7.89 -1.72
CA HIS A 156 -1.07 -9.33 -1.95
C HIS A 156 -0.29 -10.05 -0.83
N TYR A 157 0.81 -9.49 -0.31
CA TYR A 157 1.47 -10.08 0.85
C TYR A 157 0.62 -10.00 2.12
N GLY A 158 -0.20 -8.96 2.28
CA GLY A 158 -1.17 -8.84 3.37
C GLY A 158 -2.23 -9.93 3.32
N MET A 159 -2.78 -10.19 2.13
CA MET A 159 -3.68 -11.34 1.89
C MET A 159 -3.00 -12.68 2.22
N ALA A 160 -1.78 -12.88 1.71
CA ALA A 160 -1.00 -14.09 1.97
C ALA A 160 -0.72 -14.29 3.46
N HIS A 161 -0.41 -13.20 4.19
CA HIS A 161 -0.16 -13.24 5.62
C HIS A 161 -1.42 -13.59 6.42
N ARG A 162 -2.60 -13.05 6.05
CA ARG A 162 -3.87 -13.43 6.68
C ARG A 162 -4.17 -14.93 6.55
N LEU A 163 -3.81 -15.52 5.41
CA LEU A 163 -4.05 -16.94 5.12
C LEU A 163 -3.00 -17.87 5.75
N ASN A 164 -1.76 -17.38 5.91
CA ASN A 164 -0.66 -18.14 6.51
C ASN A 164 0.24 -17.24 7.39
N PRO A 165 -0.22 -16.87 8.60
CA PRO A 165 0.47 -15.89 9.44
C PRO A 165 1.80 -16.40 10.01
N GLN A 166 2.01 -17.72 10.04
CA GLN A 166 3.23 -18.36 10.55
C GLN A 166 4.40 -18.32 9.54
N SER A 167 4.14 -17.91 8.30
CA SER A 167 5.18 -17.87 7.26
C SER A 167 6.10 -16.67 7.42
N GLN A 168 7.30 -16.91 7.96
CA GLN A 168 8.33 -15.88 8.11
C GLN A 168 8.70 -15.22 6.77
N ARG A 169 8.69 -15.98 5.67
CA ARG A 169 8.99 -15.45 4.33
C ARG A 169 7.95 -14.41 3.90
N ILE A 170 6.66 -14.71 4.11
CA ILE A 170 5.56 -13.80 3.77
C ILE A 170 5.65 -12.54 4.64
N SER A 171 5.78 -12.70 5.96
CA SER A 171 5.90 -11.56 6.88
C SER A 171 7.12 -10.68 6.57
N SER A 172 8.24 -11.29 6.16
CA SER A 172 9.45 -10.55 5.80
C SER A 172 9.29 -9.75 4.52
N ASN A 173 8.63 -10.31 3.50
CA ASN A 173 8.37 -9.58 2.25
C ASN A 173 7.28 -8.51 2.42
N LEU A 174 6.29 -8.73 3.29
CA LEU A 174 5.33 -7.70 3.68
C LEU A 174 6.04 -6.52 4.36
N ALA A 175 6.92 -6.80 5.32
CA ALA A 175 7.74 -5.78 5.97
C ALA A 175 8.58 -4.99 4.98
N LEU A 176 9.28 -5.70 4.07
CA LEU A 176 10.09 -5.08 3.03
C LEU A 176 9.27 -4.15 2.12
N SER A 177 8.06 -4.57 1.73
CA SER A 177 7.18 -3.74 0.90
C SER A 177 6.77 -2.45 1.62
N HIS A 178 6.47 -2.55 2.92
CA HIS A 178 6.22 -1.38 3.76
C HIS A 178 7.45 -0.46 3.90
N PHE A 179 8.66 -1.01 4.06
CA PHE A 179 9.86 -0.19 4.16
C PHE A 179 10.19 0.53 2.85
N ASN A 180 10.01 -0.14 1.71
CA ASN A 180 10.27 0.45 0.40
C ASN A 180 9.32 1.61 0.09
N ILE A 181 8.01 1.44 0.33
CA ILE A 181 7.06 2.55 0.13
C ILE A 181 7.31 3.68 1.14
N ALA A 182 7.69 3.37 2.38
CA ALA A 182 8.04 4.40 3.36
C ALA A 182 9.25 5.24 2.92
N ALA A 183 10.27 4.59 2.36
CA ALA A 183 11.44 5.28 1.81
C ALA A 183 11.08 6.18 0.62
N GLN A 184 10.24 5.70 -0.31
CA GLN A 184 9.76 6.46 -1.46
C GLN A 184 8.89 7.67 -1.04
N LEU A 185 8.01 7.48 -0.05
CA LEU A 185 7.18 8.56 0.48
C LEU A 185 8.02 9.62 1.21
N ASN A 186 9.04 9.19 1.94
CA ASN A 186 9.96 10.10 2.62
C ASN A 186 10.75 10.96 1.62
N SER A 187 11.25 10.36 0.52
CA SER A 187 11.91 11.14 -0.53
C SER A 187 10.97 12.13 -1.23
N ASN A 188 9.69 11.80 -1.29
CA ASN A 188 8.64 12.66 -1.85
C ASN A 188 8.04 13.62 -0.80
N THR A 189 8.69 13.80 0.35
CA THR A 189 8.30 14.70 1.45
C THR A 189 6.97 14.38 2.14
N ASN A 190 6.33 13.25 1.83
CA ASN A 190 5.12 12.80 2.53
C ASN A 190 5.51 12.00 3.79
N GLN A 191 5.99 12.73 4.80
CA GLN A 191 6.52 12.16 6.04
C GLN A 191 5.44 11.44 6.87
N THR A 192 4.21 11.94 6.90
CA THR A 192 3.09 11.28 7.62
C THR A 192 2.82 9.88 7.08
N ALA A 193 2.71 9.72 5.76
CA ALA A 193 2.52 8.41 5.15
C ALA A 193 3.76 7.53 5.33
N ALA A 194 4.97 8.09 5.22
CA ALA A 194 6.20 7.34 5.48
C ALA A 194 6.24 6.77 6.92
N LEU A 195 5.88 7.56 7.93
CA LEU A 195 5.79 7.11 9.32
C LEU A 195 4.81 5.94 9.49
N PHE A 196 3.63 6.03 8.87
CA PHE A 196 2.65 4.94 8.89
C PHE A 196 3.26 3.63 8.37
N HIS A 197 3.92 3.68 7.21
CA HIS A 197 4.50 2.48 6.61
C HIS A 197 5.73 1.96 7.35
N TYR A 198 6.63 2.82 7.88
CA TYR A 198 7.73 2.36 8.74
C TYR A 198 7.21 1.63 9.96
N ARG A 199 6.21 2.19 10.66
CA ARG A 199 5.58 1.53 11.82
C ARG A 199 4.92 0.20 11.43
N ALA A 200 4.21 0.16 10.30
CA ALA A 200 3.57 -1.06 9.82
C ALA A 200 4.59 -2.18 9.52
N GLY A 201 5.69 -1.87 8.84
CA GLY A 201 6.76 -2.85 8.58
C GLY A 201 7.46 -3.33 9.85
N LEU A 202 7.71 -2.42 10.81
CA LEU A 202 8.35 -2.75 12.08
C LEU A 202 7.51 -3.67 12.97
N LYS A 203 6.18 -3.78 12.76
CA LYS A 203 5.36 -4.82 13.43
C LYS A 203 5.81 -6.23 13.04
N TYR A 204 6.29 -6.42 11.81
CA TYR A 204 6.73 -7.73 11.30
C TYR A 204 8.24 -7.96 11.43
N GLN A 205 9.04 -6.88 11.37
CA GLN A 205 10.49 -6.93 11.54
C GLN A 205 10.97 -5.87 12.55
N PRO A 206 10.70 -6.06 13.86
CA PRO A 206 10.97 -5.04 14.88
C PRO A 206 12.46 -4.71 15.06
N LYS A 207 13.36 -5.58 14.60
CA LYS A 207 14.82 -5.38 14.69
C LYS A 207 15.44 -4.77 13.42
N ASN A 208 14.64 -4.38 12.42
CA ASN A 208 15.18 -3.77 11.21
C ASN A 208 15.86 -2.42 11.53
N GLN A 209 17.18 -2.38 11.40
CA GLN A 209 18.00 -1.24 11.81
C GLN A 209 17.72 0.00 10.95
N THR A 210 17.66 -0.17 9.63
CA THR A 210 17.43 0.93 8.67
C THR A 210 16.07 1.57 8.89
N ALA A 211 15.00 0.78 9.02
CA ALA A 211 13.65 1.31 9.23
C ALA A 211 13.52 2.05 10.58
N ARG A 212 14.14 1.52 11.65
CA ARG A 212 14.20 2.21 12.95
C ARG A 212 14.97 3.53 12.88
N ASN A 213 16.09 3.54 12.16
CA ASN A 213 16.89 4.74 11.96
C ASN A 213 16.08 5.81 11.23
N ASN A 214 15.46 5.46 10.10
CA ASN A 214 14.68 6.40 9.30
C ASN A 214 13.43 6.89 10.05
N LEU A 215 12.76 6.02 10.81
CA LEU A 215 11.64 6.39 11.68
C LEU A 215 12.08 7.42 12.73
N ALA A 216 13.16 7.14 13.47
CA ALA A 216 13.68 8.06 14.48
C ALA A 216 14.15 9.38 13.87
N TRP A 217 14.77 9.34 12.70
CA TRP A 217 15.19 10.51 11.96
C TRP A 217 14.02 11.45 11.66
N ILE A 218 12.95 10.95 11.02
CA ILE A 218 11.76 11.76 10.70
C ILE A 218 11.14 12.36 11.97
N LEU A 219 11.00 11.56 13.03
CA LEU A 219 10.44 12.02 14.30
C LEU A 219 11.32 13.10 14.98
N ALA A 220 12.63 13.13 14.74
CA ALA A 220 13.52 14.14 15.29
C ALA A 220 13.60 15.41 14.43
N THR A 221 13.62 15.26 13.09
CA THR A 221 14.04 16.33 12.17
C THR A 221 12.94 16.87 11.28
N SER A 222 11.70 16.35 11.36
CA SER A 222 10.59 16.90 10.57
C SER A 222 10.42 18.40 10.82
N ALA A 223 10.16 19.18 9.77
CA ALA A 223 9.82 20.59 9.90
C ALA A 223 8.43 20.79 10.51
N GLU A 224 7.51 19.82 10.33
CA GLU A 224 6.16 19.85 10.87
C GLU A 224 6.15 19.41 12.33
N GLU A 225 5.64 20.26 13.22
CA GLU A 225 5.60 19.98 14.66
C GLU A 225 4.64 18.84 15.02
N THR A 226 3.61 18.61 14.21
CA THR A 226 2.65 17.50 14.37
C THR A 226 3.29 16.13 14.12
N ILE A 227 4.34 16.09 13.30
CA ILE A 227 5.13 14.89 12.98
C ILE A 227 6.28 14.73 13.96
N ARG A 228 6.92 15.85 14.34
CA ARG A 228 8.09 15.84 15.24
C ARG A 228 7.70 15.30 16.61
N ASN A 229 8.38 14.24 17.05
CA ASN A 229 8.22 13.64 18.36
C ASN A 229 9.61 13.26 18.93
N PRO A 230 10.33 14.21 19.55
CA PRO A 230 11.70 13.98 20.02
C PRO A 230 11.79 12.91 21.11
N LYS A 231 10.76 12.78 21.95
CA LYS A 231 10.69 11.77 23.02
C LYS A 231 10.65 10.35 22.48
N GLU A 232 9.91 10.13 21.40
CA GLU A 232 9.89 8.82 20.75
C GLU A 232 11.16 8.58 19.94
N ALA A 233 11.63 9.59 19.21
CA ALA A 233 12.85 9.52 18.40
C ALA A 233 14.06 9.08 19.24
N ILE A 234 14.28 9.74 20.40
CA ILE A 234 15.42 9.44 21.27
C ILE A 234 15.35 8.03 21.85
N LYS A 235 14.14 7.52 22.18
CA LYS A 235 13.96 6.15 22.65
C LYS A 235 14.36 5.14 21.58
N ILE A 236 13.89 5.33 20.35
CA ILE A 236 14.20 4.42 19.22
C ILE A 236 15.70 4.47 18.90
N ALA A 237 16.27 5.68 18.80
CA ALA A 237 17.67 5.90 18.45
C ALA A 237 18.63 5.38 19.52
N ASN A 238 18.33 5.57 20.81
CA ASN A 238 19.14 5.02 21.91
C ASN A 238 19.19 3.50 21.85
N GLN A 239 18.03 2.85 21.74
CA GLN A 239 17.99 1.39 21.62
C GLN A 239 18.74 0.91 20.39
N LEU A 240 18.61 1.61 19.24
CA LEU A 240 19.29 1.23 18.00
C LEU A 240 20.80 1.38 18.12
N ASN A 241 21.27 2.44 18.77
CA ASN A 241 22.68 2.69 19.02
C ASN A 241 23.30 1.60 19.91
N GLN A 242 22.58 1.18 20.95
CA GLN A 242 22.96 0.04 21.80
C GLN A 242 23.03 -1.27 21.00
N ASP A 243 21.99 -1.59 20.23
CA ASP A 243 21.91 -2.82 19.42
C ASP A 243 23.02 -2.92 18.36
N THR A 244 23.53 -1.77 17.90
CA THR A 244 24.60 -1.67 16.89
C THR A 244 26.00 -1.47 17.50
N GLY A 245 26.10 -1.56 18.84
CA GLY A 245 27.38 -1.46 19.55
C GLY A 245 28.00 -0.06 19.53
N ASN A 246 27.21 0.99 19.28
CA ASN A 246 27.64 2.39 19.26
C ASN A 246 28.74 2.73 18.25
N LYS A 247 28.71 2.08 17.07
CA LYS A 247 29.78 2.16 16.05
C LYS A 247 29.32 2.62 14.67
N ILE A 248 28.01 2.76 14.43
CA ILE A 248 27.48 3.15 13.12
C ILE A 248 27.27 4.67 13.09
N PRO A 249 28.02 5.43 12.26
CA PRO A 249 27.94 6.89 12.23
C PRO A 249 26.53 7.44 11.94
N GLN A 250 25.77 6.79 11.05
CA GLN A 250 24.40 7.19 10.69
C GLN A 250 23.42 7.03 11.87
N VAL A 251 23.62 6.00 12.70
CA VAL A 251 22.81 5.79 13.91
C VAL A 251 23.16 6.82 14.99
N LEU A 252 24.45 7.11 15.16
CA LEU A 252 24.91 8.14 16.09
C LEU A 252 24.43 9.54 15.67
N ASP A 253 24.42 9.85 14.37
CA ASP A 253 23.86 11.10 13.84
C ASP A 253 22.36 11.22 14.14
N THR A 254 21.60 10.15 13.90
CA THR A 254 20.17 10.11 14.23
C THR A 254 19.92 10.27 15.73
N LEU A 255 20.76 9.66 16.57
CA LEU A 255 20.69 9.86 18.02
C LEU A 255 21.02 11.31 18.41
N ALA A 256 22.06 11.91 17.83
CA ALA A 256 22.41 13.30 18.10
C ALA A 256 21.28 14.26 17.67
N ALA A 257 20.66 14.03 16.52
CA ALA A 257 19.50 14.78 16.08
C ALA A 257 18.31 14.63 17.04
N SER A 258 18.05 13.41 17.51
CA SER A 258 16.99 13.14 18.49
C SER A 258 17.25 13.82 19.85
N GLN A 259 18.50 13.80 20.32
CA GLN A 259 18.93 14.48 21.55
C GLN A 259 18.76 15.99 21.41
N ALA A 260 19.24 16.60 20.32
CA ALA A 260 19.09 18.02 20.06
C ALA A 260 17.60 18.43 19.99
N ALA A 261 16.78 17.65 19.30
CA ALA A 261 15.34 17.88 19.20
C ALA A 261 14.62 17.77 20.57
N ASN A 262 15.17 17.01 21.52
CA ASN A 262 14.71 16.91 22.89
C ASN A 262 15.30 17.99 23.83
N GLY A 263 16.10 18.92 23.31
CA GLY A 263 16.77 19.97 24.09
C GLY A 263 18.09 19.55 24.74
N GLU A 264 18.53 18.30 24.56
CA GLU A 264 19.76 17.74 25.14
C GLU A 264 21.01 18.10 24.29
N PHE A 265 21.21 19.39 24.02
CA PHE A 265 22.25 19.86 23.08
C PHE A 265 23.67 19.45 23.48
N GLN A 266 24.00 19.43 24.77
CA GLN A 266 25.32 18.99 25.24
C GLN A 266 25.59 17.52 24.86
N MET A 267 24.60 16.64 25.04
CA MET A 267 24.70 15.24 24.64
C MET A 267 24.74 15.08 23.13
N ALA A 268 23.94 15.85 22.40
CA ALA A 268 23.95 15.85 20.93
C ALA A 268 25.34 16.19 20.36
N VAL A 269 26.02 17.19 20.92
CA VAL A 269 27.39 17.58 20.54
C VAL A 269 28.39 16.45 20.81
N ILE A 270 28.30 15.78 21.95
CA ILE A 270 29.16 14.62 22.29
C ILE A 270 28.94 13.48 21.29
N THR A 271 27.67 13.13 21.05
CA THR A 271 27.29 12.02 20.17
C THR A 271 27.72 12.27 18.72
N ILE A 272 27.49 13.47 18.18
CA ILE A 272 27.86 13.77 16.79
C ILE A 272 29.38 13.87 16.60
N LYS A 273 30.13 14.35 17.60
CA LYS A 273 31.60 14.30 17.58
C LYS A 273 32.12 12.87 17.52
N LYS A 274 31.49 11.96 18.27
CA LYS A 274 31.80 10.53 18.18
C LYS A 274 31.51 9.99 16.79
N ALA A 275 30.37 10.32 16.18
CA ALA A 275 30.05 9.91 14.80
C ALA A 275 31.13 10.39 13.81
N ILE A 276 31.55 11.65 13.90
CA ILE A 276 32.62 12.24 13.08
C ILE A 276 33.95 11.50 13.28
N SER A 277 34.31 11.14 14.52
CA SER A 277 35.57 10.46 14.82
C SER A 277 35.70 9.05 14.23
N ILE A 278 34.58 8.40 13.89
CA ILE A 278 34.54 7.07 13.30
C ILE A 278 34.74 7.13 11.78
N LEU A 279 34.39 8.26 11.15
CA LEU A 279 34.46 8.40 9.69
C LEU A 279 35.89 8.58 9.19
N SER A 280 36.19 7.99 8.03
CA SER A 280 37.43 8.25 7.31
C SER A 280 37.24 9.47 6.40
N PRO A 281 38.05 10.54 6.53
CA PRO A 281 37.88 11.76 5.73
C PRO A 281 37.94 11.56 4.21
N LYS A 282 38.61 10.50 3.73
CA LYS A 282 38.75 10.21 2.29
C LYS A 282 37.55 9.49 1.67
N SER A 283 36.77 8.76 2.46
CA SER A 283 35.70 7.88 1.95
C SER A 283 34.31 8.48 2.13
N ASP A 284 34.10 9.27 3.19
CA ASP A 284 32.76 9.69 3.63
C ASP A 284 32.54 11.21 3.57
N THR A 285 33.10 11.87 2.56
CA THR A 285 33.14 13.34 2.48
C THR A 285 31.76 14.01 2.57
N THR A 286 30.72 13.44 1.97
CA THR A 286 29.35 13.99 2.00
C THR A 286 28.70 13.85 3.38
N LEU A 287 28.80 12.68 4.00
CA LEU A 287 28.27 12.45 5.34
C LEU A 287 29.02 13.32 6.36
N LEU A 288 30.34 13.36 6.28
CA LEU A 288 31.18 14.18 7.16
C LEU A 288 30.79 15.66 7.12
N LYS A 289 30.58 16.23 5.93
CA LYS A 289 30.08 17.62 5.77
C LYS A 289 28.74 17.82 6.45
N SER A 290 27.81 16.87 6.29
CA SER A 290 26.48 16.93 6.89
C SER A 290 26.55 16.89 8.42
N LEU A 291 27.42 16.03 8.99
CA LEU A 291 27.64 15.95 10.43
C LEU A 291 28.27 17.23 10.99
N GLN A 292 29.26 17.81 10.30
CA GLN A 292 29.89 19.06 10.71
C GLN A 292 28.91 20.23 10.70
N GLN A 293 28.02 20.30 9.70
CA GLN A 293 26.95 21.29 9.67
C GLN A 293 26.00 21.13 10.86
N ARG A 294 25.54 19.91 11.14
CA ARG A 294 24.67 19.62 12.29
C ARG A 294 25.36 19.91 13.63
N LEU A 295 26.66 19.61 13.76
CA LEU A 295 27.46 19.95 14.93
C LEU A 295 27.48 21.46 15.19
N SER A 296 27.64 22.28 14.14
CA SER A 296 27.60 23.75 14.26
C SER A 296 26.24 24.24 14.79
N LEU A 297 25.13 23.65 14.30
CA LEU A 297 23.78 23.94 14.81
C LEU A 297 23.65 23.58 16.29
N TYR A 298 24.09 22.38 16.69
CA TYR A 298 23.95 21.91 18.07
C TYR A 298 24.80 22.72 19.05
N ASN A 299 26.01 23.15 18.65
CA ASN A 299 26.83 24.08 19.44
C ASN A 299 26.13 25.43 19.66
N SER A 300 25.29 25.85 18.70
CA SER A 300 24.49 27.08 18.78
C SER A 300 23.11 26.87 19.42
N GLN A 301 22.86 25.70 20.03
CA GLN A 301 21.57 25.30 20.59
C GLN A 301 20.40 25.36 19.59
N LYS A 302 20.68 25.07 18.32
CA LYS A 302 19.67 25.00 17.25
C LYS A 302 19.48 23.56 16.82
N ILE A 303 18.22 23.16 16.66
CA ILE A 303 17.89 21.84 16.11
C ILE A 303 18.15 21.81 14.61
N TYR A 304 18.42 20.62 14.08
CA TYR A 304 18.40 20.40 12.63
C TYR A 304 16.98 20.00 12.23
N THR A 305 16.41 20.74 11.28
CA THR A 305 15.17 20.35 10.60
C THR A 305 15.49 20.08 9.14
N GLU A 306 14.96 18.99 8.60
CA GLU A 306 14.97 18.81 7.15
C GLU A 306 14.22 19.97 6.49
N LYS A 307 14.68 20.40 5.32
CA LYS A 307 13.97 21.43 4.55
C LYS A 307 12.62 20.83 4.16
N GLY A 308 11.57 21.21 4.88
CA GLY A 308 10.20 20.94 4.47
C GLY A 308 9.95 21.56 3.10
N SER A 309 9.11 20.91 2.31
CA SER A 309 8.55 21.48 1.09
C SER A 309 7.98 22.84 1.45
N LYS A 310 8.52 23.92 0.85
CA LYS A 310 7.69 25.11 0.71
C LYS A 310 6.50 24.66 -0.13
N GLY A 311 5.32 24.59 0.49
CA GLY A 311 4.06 24.45 -0.23
C GLY A 311 3.91 25.53 -1.28
#